data_AF-A0A3D5B425-F1
#
_entry.id   AF-A0A3D5B425-F1
#
_cell.length_a   1.000
_cell.length_b   1.000
_cell.length_c   1.000
_cell.angle_alpha   90.00
_cell.angle_beta   90.00
_cell.angle_gamma   90.00
#
_symmetry.space_group_name_H-M   'P 1'
#
loop_
_entity.id
_entity.type
_entity.pdbx_description
1 polymer ?
#
loop_
_entity_poly.entity_id
_entity_poly.type
_entity_poly.pdbx_seq_one_letter_code
_entity_poly.pdbx_strand_id
1 'polypeptide(L)'
;MINQDFLSRIRRKNNWTQEDMAKIIGVSRPTFIALEKGIGSPTLDQIKKLADKLGCESQDILSEDIVDEEKYREVLLETIRYGAATDGKITKTKLAKLIYLNDFAWYYQHLESMTGAKYRRLKLGPVPNIYFSKVEELINEGVLNLEIKKDGSQMISLSRAGQMLKPNLLKTEEKKLIKNISQKWQGKRTEEIVKFTHEQLPYKICRDGEVIPYELITQQDPEYVY
;
A
#
# COMPACT_ATOMS: atom_id res chain seq x y z
N MET A 1 8.32 16.84 -13.24
CA MET A 1 8.61 17.85 -12.18
C MET A 1 7.90 17.36 -10.95
N ILE A 2 8.57 17.37 -9.79
CA ILE A 2 7.92 17.04 -8.52
C ILE A 2 6.89 18.13 -8.20
N ASN A 3 5.65 17.74 -7.98
CA ASN A 3 4.51 18.56 -7.65
C ASN A 3 4.75 19.31 -6.33
N GLN A 4 4.25 20.54 -6.26
CA GLN A 4 4.42 21.47 -5.14
C GLN A 4 3.86 20.89 -3.84
N ASP A 5 2.82 20.06 -3.94
CA ASP A 5 2.19 19.37 -2.81
C ASP A 5 3.01 18.19 -2.26
N PHE A 6 3.97 17.66 -3.01
CA PHE A 6 4.63 16.43 -2.65
C PHE A 6 5.58 16.59 -1.45
N LEU A 7 6.46 17.60 -1.48
CA LEU A 7 7.35 17.91 -0.35
C LEU A 7 6.55 18.32 0.90
N SER A 8 5.46 19.05 0.70
CA SER A 8 4.51 19.43 1.75
C SER A 8 3.88 18.20 2.41
N ARG A 9 3.42 17.23 1.59
CA ARG A 9 2.83 15.96 2.05
C ARG A 9 3.83 15.12 2.83
N ILE A 10 5.04 14.93 2.31
CA ILE A 10 6.12 14.19 3.00
C ILE A 10 6.36 14.78 4.39
N ARG A 11 6.54 16.09 4.43
CA ARG A 11 6.84 16.82 5.65
C ARG A 11 5.72 16.65 6.68
N ARG A 12 4.46 16.83 6.27
CA ARG A 12 3.29 16.68 7.15
C ARG A 12 3.11 15.23 7.62
N LYS A 13 3.26 14.25 6.73
CA LYS A 13 3.13 12.82 7.05
C LYS A 13 4.14 12.38 8.12
N ASN A 14 5.36 12.90 8.06
CA ASN A 14 6.43 12.56 9.00
C ASN A 14 6.48 13.50 10.23
N ASN A 15 5.49 14.37 10.42
CA ASN A 15 5.48 15.40 11.48
C ASN A 15 6.73 16.30 11.50
N TRP A 16 7.34 16.55 10.34
CA TRP A 16 8.51 17.41 10.20
C TRP A 16 8.11 18.89 10.09
N THR A 17 8.89 19.77 10.71
CA THR A 17 8.76 21.20 10.46
C THR A 17 9.41 21.58 9.13
N GLN A 18 9.13 22.79 8.63
CA GLN A 18 9.82 23.33 7.45
C GLN A 18 11.34 23.43 7.67
N GLU A 19 11.75 23.65 8.92
CA GLU A 19 13.16 23.69 9.31
C GLU A 19 13.79 22.29 9.25
N ASP A 20 13.09 21.27 9.75
CA ASP A 20 13.58 19.89 9.72
C ASP A 20 13.74 19.38 8.28
N MET A 21 12.74 19.65 7.45
CA MET A 21 12.78 19.26 6.04
C MET A 21 13.89 19.98 5.28
N ALA A 22 14.10 21.28 5.54
CA ALA A 22 15.19 22.05 4.96
C ALA A 22 16.57 21.46 5.34
N LYS A 23 16.74 21.04 6.60
CA LYS A 23 17.97 20.36 7.06
C LYS A 23 18.16 19.01 6.39
N ILE A 24 17.10 18.21 6.24
CA ILE A 24 17.15 16.88 5.60
C ILE A 24 17.65 16.99 4.16
N ILE A 25 17.09 17.92 3.37
CA ILE A 25 17.48 18.08 1.97
C ILE A 25 18.71 18.99 1.79
N GLY A 26 19.21 19.60 2.86
CA GLY A 26 20.43 20.43 2.86
C GLY A 26 20.26 21.80 2.21
N VAL A 27 19.15 22.50 2.47
CA VAL A 27 18.88 23.87 2.01
C VAL A 27 18.54 24.80 3.16
N SER A 28 18.52 26.11 2.90
CA SER A 28 18.02 27.08 3.89
C SER A 28 16.50 26.98 4.06
N ARG A 29 15.98 27.30 5.24
CA ARG A 29 14.52 27.34 5.48
C ARG A 29 13.77 28.24 4.48
N PRO A 30 14.23 29.45 4.13
CA PRO A 30 13.61 30.25 3.07
C PRO A 30 13.60 29.55 1.70
N THR A 31 14.68 28.84 1.35
CA THR A 31 14.75 28.04 0.12
C THR A 31 13.72 26.92 0.14
N PHE A 32 13.59 26.20 1.26
CA PHE A 32 12.56 25.16 1.37
C PHE A 32 11.15 25.73 1.28
N ILE A 33 10.87 26.87 1.91
CA ILE A 33 9.57 27.55 1.77
C ILE A 33 9.28 27.94 0.32
N ALA A 34 10.29 28.38 -0.45
CA ALA A 34 10.14 28.68 -1.86
C ALA A 34 9.82 27.40 -2.67
N LEU A 35 10.53 26.30 -2.41
CA LEU A 35 10.25 24.99 -3.01
C LEU A 35 8.83 24.49 -2.67
N GLU A 36 8.39 24.65 -1.42
CA GLU A 36 7.06 24.25 -0.95
C GLU A 36 5.94 25.12 -1.58
N LYS A 37 6.25 26.36 -1.95
CA LYS A 37 5.37 27.26 -2.73
C LYS A 37 5.48 27.04 -4.24
N GLY A 38 6.26 26.05 -4.68
CA GLY A 38 6.47 25.73 -6.09
C GLY A 38 7.38 26.67 -6.86
N ILE A 39 8.10 27.53 -6.15
CA ILE A 39 9.11 28.42 -6.71
C ILE A 39 10.43 27.64 -6.73
N GLY A 40 10.65 26.91 -7.83
CA GLY A 40 11.78 26.02 -8.04
C GLY A 40 11.42 24.54 -7.93
N SER A 41 12.41 23.66 -8.13
CA SER A 41 12.25 22.21 -7.96
C SER A 41 13.47 21.63 -7.25
N PRO A 42 13.29 20.60 -6.41
CA PRO A 42 14.42 19.98 -5.74
C PRO A 42 15.36 19.31 -6.75
N THR A 43 16.67 19.40 -6.49
CA THR A 43 17.69 18.74 -7.33
C THR A 43 17.73 17.24 -7.06
N LEU A 44 18.34 16.47 -7.96
CA LEU A 44 18.53 15.02 -7.75
C LEU A 44 19.30 14.70 -6.46
N ASP A 45 20.24 15.56 -6.05
CA ASP A 45 20.97 15.41 -4.79
C ASP A 45 20.07 15.59 -3.57
N GLN A 46 19.18 16.58 -3.60
CA GLN A 46 18.19 16.83 -2.55
C GLN A 46 17.18 15.67 -2.45
N ILE A 47 16.77 15.14 -3.60
CA ILE A 47 15.90 13.97 -3.70
C ILE A 47 16.57 12.73 -3.12
N LYS A 48 17.87 12.51 -3.40
CA LYS A 48 18.65 11.41 -2.83
C LYS A 48 18.72 11.48 -1.30
N LYS A 49 19.08 12.65 -0.76
CA LYS A 49 19.12 12.87 0.69
C LYS A 49 17.77 12.60 1.36
N LEU A 50 16.69 12.98 0.69
CA LEU A 50 15.34 12.69 1.16
C LEU A 50 15.01 11.19 1.10
N ALA A 51 15.41 10.50 0.03
CA ALA A 51 15.24 9.05 -0.15
C ALA A 51 15.99 8.28 0.93
N ASP A 52 17.24 8.65 1.19
CA ASP A 52 18.06 8.05 2.25
C ASP A 52 17.39 8.21 3.62
N LYS A 53 16.78 9.38 3.87
CA LYS A 53 16.07 9.63 5.13
C LYS A 53 14.76 8.84 5.26
N LEU A 54 14.07 8.62 4.14
CA LEU A 54 12.81 7.88 4.07
C LEU A 54 13.01 6.36 3.90
N GLY A 55 14.24 5.90 3.65
CA GLY A 55 14.53 4.49 3.40
C GLY A 55 13.96 3.97 2.08
N CYS A 56 13.79 4.82 1.07
CA CYS A 56 13.26 4.47 -0.25
C CYS A 56 14.23 4.84 -1.38
N GLU A 57 13.92 4.43 -2.62
CA GLU A 57 14.76 4.78 -3.76
C GLU A 57 14.41 6.19 -4.27
N SER A 58 15.37 6.93 -4.82
CA SER A 58 15.13 8.28 -5.35
C SER A 58 14.04 8.34 -6.44
N GLN A 59 13.87 7.24 -7.18
CA GLN A 59 12.80 7.10 -8.16
C GLN A 59 11.40 7.09 -7.52
N ASP A 60 11.27 6.61 -6.28
CA ASP A 60 10.01 6.61 -5.53
C ASP A 60 9.57 8.01 -5.13
N ILE A 61 10.53 8.88 -4.87
CA ILE A 61 10.30 10.29 -4.57
C ILE A 61 9.95 11.05 -5.86
N LEU A 62 10.61 10.73 -6.96
CA LEU A 62 10.36 11.34 -8.26
C LEU A 62 8.99 10.96 -8.85
N SER A 63 8.48 9.77 -8.54
CA SER A 63 7.17 9.32 -9.01
C SER A 63 6.00 9.80 -8.15
N GLU A 64 6.28 10.51 -7.04
CA GLU A 64 5.30 10.99 -6.06
C GLU A 64 4.43 9.93 -5.37
N ASP A 65 4.74 8.65 -5.60
CA ASP A 65 4.06 7.48 -5.06
C ASP A 65 4.54 7.17 -3.64
N ILE A 66 4.24 8.09 -2.72
CA ILE A 66 4.43 7.80 -1.31
C ILE A 66 3.21 7.06 -0.81
N VAL A 67 3.47 5.84 -0.34
CA VAL A 67 2.50 5.04 0.38
C VAL A 67 1.97 5.83 1.57
N ASP A 68 0.66 6.02 1.67
CA ASP A 68 0.01 6.46 2.89
C ASP A 68 -0.09 5.25 3.82
N GLU A 69 0.88 5.11 4.73
CA GLU A 69 0.99 3.94 5.60
C GLU A 69 -0.16 3.79 6.59
N GLU A 70 -0.74 4.91 7.04
CA GLU A 70 -1.90 4.87 7.95
C GLU A 70 -3.15 4.46 7.18
N LYS A 71 -3.35 4.99 5.96
CA LYS A 71 -4.44 4.53 5.11
C LYS A 71 -4.25 3.07 4.68
N TYR A 72 -3.02 2.65 4.39
CA TYR A 72 -2.69 1.26 4.10
C TYR A 72 -2.98 0.35 5.31
N ARG A 73 -2.65 0.79 6.53
CA ARG A 73 -3.02 0.11 7.78
C ARG A 73 -4.53 -0.09 7.86
N GLU A 74 -5.34 0.93 7.56
CA GLU A 74 -6.79 0.78 7.51
C GLU A 74 -7.27 -0.21 6.45
N VAL A 75 -6.73 -0.13 5.22
CA VAL A 75 -7.07 -1.09 4.15
C VAL A 75 -6.76 -2.52 4.59
N LEU A 76 -5.60 -2.76 5.19
CA LEU A 76 -5.19 -4.07 5.68
C LEU A 76 -6.18 -4.59 6.74
N LEU A 77 -6.52 -3.77 7.74
CA LEU A 77 -7.43 -4.17 8.83
C LEU A 77 -8.85 -4.44 8.31
N GLU A 78 -9.39 -3.58 7.45
CA GLU A 78 -10.72 -3.77 6.85
C GLU A 78 -10.75 -5.00 5.92
N THR A 79 -9.65 -5.27 5.20
CA THR A 79 -9.52 -6.49 4.40
C THR A 79 -9.60 -7.74 5.26
N ILE A 80 -8.98 -7.75 6.45
CA ILE A 80 -9.12 -8.88 7.39
C ILE A 80 -10.57 -8.97 7.89
N ARG A 81 -11.20 -7.85 8.29
CA ARG A 81 -12.58 -7.86 8.81
C ARG A 81 -13.57 -8.50 7.86
N TYR A 82 -13.46 -8.21 6.57
CA TYR A 82 -14.41 -8.66 5.56
C TYR A 82 -13.98 -9.92 4.81
N GLY A 83 -12.68 -10.20 4.77
CA GLY A 83 -12.09 -11.28 3.96
C GLY A 83 -11.67 -12.52 4.74
N ALA A 84 -11.61 -12.43 6.08
CA ALA A 84 -11.34 -13.58 6.93
C ALA A 84 -12.48 -14.62 6.89
N ALA A 85 -12.12 -15.88 7.08
CA ALA A 85 -13.08 -16.97 7.16
C ALA A 85 -13.94 -16.86 8.44
N THR A 86 -14.88 -17.79 8.61
CA THR A 86 -15.81 -17.80 9.75
C THR A 86 -15.11 -17.88 11.13
N ASP A 87 -13.88 -18.39 11.16
CA ASP A 87 -13.03 -18.43 12.36
C ASP A 87 -12.24 -17.13 12.61
N GLY A 88 -12.46 -16.10 11.78
CA GLY A 88 -11.77 -14.81 11.85
C GLY A 88 -10.33 -14.84 11.34
N LYS A 89 -9.89 -15.93 10.68
CA LYS A 89 -8.52 -16.08 10.19
C LYS A 89 -8.44 -15.96 8.66
N ILE A 90 -7.32 -15.46 8.18
CA ILE A 90 -6.98 -15.36 6.76
C ILE A 90 -5.51 -15.75 6.56
N THR A 91 -5.18 -16.43 5.47
CA THR A 91 -3.76 -16.71 5.16
C THR A 91 -3.03 -15.40 4.82
N LYS A 92 -1.76 -15.29 5.23
CA LYS A 92 -0.90 -14.15 4.86
C LYS A 92 -0.88 -13.93 3.34
N THR A 93 -0.83 -15.01 2.56
CA THR A 93 -0.89 -14.94 1.09
C THR A 93 -2.21 -14.35 0.57
N LYS A 94 -3.36 -14.82 1.07
CA LYS A 94 -4.67 -14.31 0.62
C LYS A 94 -4.86 -12.84 0.99
N LEU A 95 -4.42 -12.43 2.19
CA LEU A 95 -4.46 -11.04 2.62
C LEU A 95 -3.68 -10.12 1.67
N ALA A 96 -2.45 -10.48 1.30
CA ALA A 96 -1.66 -9.70 0.34
C ALA A 96 -2.37 -9.54 -1.03
N LYS A 97 -3.05 -10.58 -1.50
CA LYS A 97 -3.81 -10.52 -2.77
C LYS A 97 -5.04 -9.67 -2.69
N LEU A 98 -5.79 -9.74 -1.61
CA LEU A 98 -6.96 -8.89 -1.43
C LEU A 98 -6.58 -7.41 -1.36
N ILE A 99 -5.48 -7.06 -0.67
CA ILE A 99 -4.98 -5.68 -0.63
C ILE A 99 -4.63 -5.20 -2.05
N TYR A 100 -3.92 -6.02 -2.84
CA TYR A 100 -3.67 -5.74 -4.25
C TYR A 100 -4.97 -5.53 -5.05
N LEU A 101 -5.94 -6.43 -4.93
CA LEU A 101 -7.22 -6.30 -5.63
C LEU A 101 -7.96 -5.01 -5.22
N ASN A 102 -7.95 -4.66 -3.94
CA ASN A 102 -8.58 -3.42 -3.45
C ASN A 102 -7.96 -2.18 -4.10
N ASP A 103 -6.64 -2.10 -4.12
CA ASP A 103 -5.91 -0.93 -4.62
C ASP A 103 -6.01 -0.82 -6.15
N PHE A 104 -5.83 -1.93 -6.87
CA PHE A 104 -5.89 -1.98 -8.33
C PHE A 104 -7.32 -1.82 -8.86
N ALA A 105 -8.33 -2.34 -8.15
CA ALA A 105 -9.72 -2.07 -8.49
C ALA A 105 -10.11 -0.61 -8.27
N TRP A 106 -9.59 0.01 -7.21
CA TRP A 106 -9.81 1.43 -6.96
C TRP A 106 -9.17 2.28 -8.06
N TYR A 107 -7.91 1.98 -8.42
CA TYR A 107 -7.23 2.63 -9.52
C TYR A 107 -7.96 2.44 -10.84
N TYR A 108 -8.46 1.22 -11.14
CA TYR A 108 -9.26 0.96 -12.34
C TYR A 108 -10.47 1.91 -12.46
N GLN A 109 -11.09 2.26 -11.34
CA GLN A 109 -12.28 3.11 -11.29
C GLN A 109 -11.98 4.62 -11.25
N HIS A 110 -10.82 5.03 -10.70
CA HIS A 110 -10.54 6.43 -10.36
C HIS A 110 -9.25 6.99 -10.97
N LEU A 111 -8.41 6.14 -11.56
CA LEU A 111 -7.06 6.46 -12.07
C LEU A 111 -6.12 7.07 -11.01
N GLU A 112 -6.44 6.83 -9.73
CA GLU A 112 -5.64 7.21 -8.57
C GLU A 112 -5.57 6.00 -7.64
N SER A 113 -4.41 5.71 -7.04
CA SER A 113 -4.30 4.56 -6.15
C SER A 113 -4.95 4.85 -4.79
N MET A 114 -5.48 3.82 -4.13
CA MET A 114 -6.11 3.97 -2.83
C MET A 114 -5.07 4.23 -1.73
N THR A 115 -3.93 3.53 -1.77
CA THR A 115 -2.93 3.55 -0.68
C THR A 115 -1.58 4.18 -1.05
N GLY A 116 -1.27 4.34 -2.33
CA GLY A 116 0.06 4.75 -2.79
C GLY A 116 1.09 3.63 -2.76
N ALA A 117 0.71 2.40 -2.37
CA ALA A 117 1.66 1.29 -2.25
C ALA A 117 2.21 0.88 -3.63
N LYS A 118 3.50 0.51 -3.65
CA LYS A 118 4.14 -0.08 -4.83
C LYS A 118 4.05 -1.59 -4.76
N TYR A 119 3.65 -2.22 -5.85
CA TYR A 119 3.47 -3.66 -5.92
C TYR A 119 4.58 -4.29 -6.71
N ARG A 120 5.15 -5.39 -6.21
CA ARG A 120 6.12 -6.18 -6.96
C ARG A 120 5.52 -7.49 -7.41
N ARG A 121 5.88 -7.91 -8.62
CA ARG A 121 5.55 -9.23 -9.16
C ARG A 121 6.40 -10.26 -8.42
N LEU A 122 5.78 -11.06 -7.54
CA LEU A 122 6.47 -12.16 -6.84
C LEU A 122 5.91 -13.52 -7.23
N LYS A 123 6.62 -14.61 -6.86
CA LYS A 123 6.23 -16.00 -7.15
C LYS A 123 4.78 -16.34 -6.82
N LEU A 124 4.27 -15.87 -5.68
CA LEU A 124 2.89 -16.15 -5.25
C LEU A 124 1.88 -15.10 -5.72
N GLY A 125 2.27 -14.16 -6.58
CA GLY A 125 1.44 -13.09 -7.15
C GLY A 125 1.95 -11.69 -6.79
N PRO A 126 1.21 -10.61 -7.15
CA PRO A 126 1.57 -9.23 -6.80
C PRO A 126 1.52 -9.00 -5.29
N VAL A 127 2.50 -8.30 -4.71
CA VAL A 127 2.56 -8.00 -3.26
C VAL A 127 3.01 -6.55 -3.04
N PRO A 128 2.35 -5.78 -2.15
CA PRO A 128 2.83 -4.46 -1.74
C PRO A 128 4.23 -4.55 -1.11
N ASN A 129 5.14 -3.64 -1.47
CA ASN A 129 6.50 -3.60 -0.93
C ASN A 129 6.55 -3.49 0.61
N ILE A 130 5.62 -2.76 1.23
CA ILE A 130 5.53 -2.60 2.68
C ILE A 130 4.74 -3.71 3.40
N TYR A 131 4.24 -4.71 2.66
CA TYR A 131 3.30 -5.69 3.22
C TYR A 131 3.88 -6.46 4.40
N PHE A 132 5.09 -7.00 4.26
CA PHE A 132 5.69 -7.86 5.28
C PHE A 132 6.04 -7.08 6.55
N SER A 133 6.67 -5.91 6.40
CA SER A 133 7.03 -5.04 7.52
C SER A 133 5.79 -4.54 8.26
N LYS A 134 4.75 -4.10 7.55
CA LYS A 134 3.52 -3.62 8.19
C LYS A 134 2.77 -4.73 8.93
N VAL A 135 2.72 -5.95 8.39
CA VAL A 135 2.13 -7.09 9.11
C VAL A 135 2.91 -7.40 10.39
N GLU A 136 4.25 -7.39 10.33
CA GLU A 136 5.10 -7.66 11.49
C GLU A 136 4.97 -6.57 12.57
N GLU A 137 4.98 -5.31 12.18
CA GLU A 137 4.71 -4.15 13.04
C GLU A 137 3.38 -4.34 13.80
N LEU A 138 2.29 -4.63 13.09
CA LEU A 138 0.97 -4.79 13.71
C LEU A 138 0.86 -6.04 14.60
N ILE A 139 1.68 -7.07 14.38
CA ILE A 139 1.80 -8.21 15.31
C ILE A 139 2.51 -7.75 16.59
N ASN A 140 3.62 -7.02 16.45
CA ASN A 140 4.39 -6.52 17.60
C ASN A 140 3.60 -5.50 18.44
N GLU A 141 2.73 -4.71 17.82
CA GLU A 141 1.78 -3.81 18.50
C GLU A 141 0.62 -4.56 19.20
N GLY A 142 0.48 -5.87 18.98
CA GLY A 142 -0.63 -6.66 19.50
C GLY A 142 -1.98 -6.38 18.81
N VAL A 143 -1.96 -5.79 17.61
CA VAL A 143 -3.15 -5.53 16.78
C VAL A 143 -3.56 -6.78 16.00
N LEU A 144 -2.58 -7.56 15.55
CA LEU A 144 -2.77 -8.82 14.83
C LEU A 144 -2.26 -10.00 15.64
N ASN A 145 -2.91 -11.15 15.47
CA ASN A 145 -2.39 -12.44 15.92
C ASN A 145 -1.82 -13.20 14.73
N LEU A 146 -0.74 -13.95 14.97
CA LEU A 146 -0.15 -14.89 14.02
C LEU A 146 -0.28 -16.31 14.56
N GLU A 147 -0.82 -17.21 13.74
CA GLU A 147 -0.83 -18.64 14.00
C GLU A 147 -0.13 -19.37 12.85
N ILE A 148 0.77 -20.29 13.19
CA ILE A 148 1.47 -21.13 12.22
C ILE A 148 0.82 -22.51 12.24
N LYS A 149 0.24 -22.92 11.12
CA LYS A 149 -0.33 -24.26 10.96
C LYS A 149 0.78 -25.31 10.79
N LYS A 150 0.41 -26.58 11.00
CA LYS A 150 1.33 -27.74 10.84
C LYS A 150 1.97 -27.84 9.45
N ASP A 151 1.26 -27.36 8.42
CA ASP A 151 1.74 -27.32 7.03
C ASP A 151 2.64 -26.10 6.73
N GLY A 152 2.95 -25.28 7.74
CA GLY A 152 3.74 -24.05 7.61
C GLY A 152 2.93 -22.82 7.20
N SER A 153 1.62 -22.95 6.94
CA SER A 153 0.77 -21.82 6.57
C SER A 153 0.66 -20.81 7.72
N GLN A 154 0.91 -19.53 7.41
CA GLN A 154 0.74 -18.43 8.35
C GLN A 154 -0.66 -17.85 8.25
N MET A 155 -1.41 -17.94 9.35
CA MET A 155 -2.75 -17.39 9.51
C MET A 155 -2.68 -16.09 10.32
N ILE A 156 -3.34 -15.05 9.82
CA ILE A 156 -3.48 -13.75 10.46
C ILE A 156 -4.93 -13.59 10.92
N SER A 157 -5.13 -13.02 12.10
CA SER A 157 -6.44 -12.57 12.58
C SER A 157 -6.32 -11.26 13.36
N LEU A 158 -7.43 -10.53 13.50
CA LEU A 158 -7.47 -9.36 14.38
C LEU A 158 -7.47 -9.80 15.84
N SER A 159 -6.62 -9.17 16.65
CA SER A 159 -6.72 -9.27 18.11
C SER A 159 -7.96 -8.53 18.62
N ARG A 160 -8.23 -8.64 19.93
CA ARG A 160 -9.29 -7.84 20.57
C ARG A 160 -9.04 -6.34 20.38
N ALA A 161 -7.79 -5.88 20.49
CA ALA A 161 -7.41 -4.49 20.24
C ALA A 161 -7.63 -4.11 18.77
N GLY A 162 -7.19 -4.96 17.83
CA GLY A 162 -7.41 -4.72 16.41
C GLY A 162 -8.88 -4.64 16.01
N GLN A 163 -9.75 -5.44 16.63
CA GLN A 163 -11.19 -5.38 16.41
C GLN A 163 -11.81 -4.05 16.83
N MET A 164 -11.24 -3.34 17.80
CA MET A 164 -11.74 -2.05 18.30
C MET A 164 -11.32 -0.85 17.45
N LEU A 165 -10.26 -0.98 16.64
CA LEU A 165 -9.80 0.07 15.74
C LEU A 165 -10.86 0.35 14.66
N LYS A 166 -11.15 1.61 14.39
CA LYS A 166 -12.12 2.01 13.36
C LYS A 166 -11.41 2.84 12.29
N PRO A 167 -11.65 2.57 10.99
CA PRO A 167 -11.05 3.36 9.92
C PRO A 167 -11.61 4.78 9.87
N ASN A 168 -10.75 5.79 9.93
CA ASN A 168 -11.07 7.21 9.82
C ASN A 168 -10.50 7.89 8.55
N LEU A 169 -9.55 7.28 7.85
CA LEU A 169 -8.96 7.80 6.62
C LEU A 169 -9.69 7.31 5.35
N LEU A 170 -10.30 6.13 5.41
CA LEU A 170 -11.03 5.56 4.26
C LEU A 170 -12.37 6.30 3.99
N LYS A 171 -12.57 6.70 2.74
CA LYS A 171 -13.83 7.22 2.20
C LYS A 171 -14.92 6.14 2.21
N THR A 172 -16.19 6.55 2.16
CA THR A 172 -17.33 5.63 2.13
C THR A 172 -17.28 4.65 0.96
N GLU A 173 -16.95 5.13 -0.25
CA GLU A 173 -16.83 4.27 -1.43
C GLU A 173 -15.62 3.31 -1.35
N GLU A 174 -14.49 3.75 -0.76
CA GLU A 174 -13.33 2.87 -0.52
C GLU A 174 -13.70 1.72 0.42
N LYS A 175 -14.37 2.01 1.54
CA LYS A 175 -14.86 0.99 2.48
C LYS A 175 -15.82 0.00 1.81
N LYS A 176 -16.73 0.51 0.97
CA LYS A 176 -17.68 -0.31 0.22
C LYS A 176 -16.97 -1.22 -0.78
N LEU A 177 -15.98 -0.70 -1.51
CA LEU A 177 -15.18 -1.49 -2.45
C LEU A 177 -14.41 -2.60 -1.73
N ILE A 178 -13.67 -2.27 -0.66
CA ILE A 178 -12.91 -3.24 0.14
C ILE A 178 -13.83 -4.34 0.65
N LYS A 179 -15.00 -3.98 1.18
CA LYS A 179 -15.99 -4.93 1.67
C LYS A 179 -16.47 -5.86 0.54
N ASN A 180 -16.87 -5.31 -0.60
CA ASN A 180 -17.37 -6.10 -1.73
C ASN A 180 -16.34 -7.09 -2.25
N ILE A 181 -15.10 -6.65 -2.44
CA ILE A 181 -13.98 -7.50 -2.88
C ILE A 181 -13.71 -8.59 -1.85
N SER A 182 -13.51 -8.19 -0.59
CA SER A 182 -13.16 -9.13 0.47
C SER A 182 -14.24 -10.19 0.69
N GLN A 183 -15.52 -9.81 0.63
CA GLN A 183 -16.64 -10.74 0.75
C GLN A 183 -16.76 -11.69 -0.46
N LYS A 184 -16.52 -11.21 -1.69
CA LYS A 184 -16.48 -12.06 -2.90
C LYS A 184 -15.48 -13.20 -2.77
N TRP A 185 -14.35 -12.95 -2.11
CA TRP A 185 -13.28 -13.91 -1.94
C TRP A 185 -13.30 -14.66 -0.60
N GLN A 186 -14.16 -14.29 0.36
CA GLN A 186 -14.14 -14.81 1.73
C GLN A 186 -14.16 -16.35 1.79
N GLY A 187 -15.12 -16.97 1.09
CA GLY A 187 -15.28 -18.44 1.04
C GLY A 187 -14.33 -19.16 0.06
N LYS A 188 -13.59 -18.42 -0.76
CA LYS A 188 -12.66 -18.98 -1.75
C LYS A 188 -11.33 -19.37 -1.14
N ARG A 189 -10.70 -20.40 -1.67
CA ARG A 189 -9.39 -20.86 -1.23
C ARG A 189 -8.28 -19.88 -1.63
N THR A 190 -7.15 -19.95 -0.92
CA THR A 190 -5.97 -19.12 -1.21
C THR A 190 -5.44 -19.37 -2.62
N GLU A 191 -5.47 -20.60 -3.09
CA GLU A 191 -4.98 -20.97 -4.42
C GLU A 191 -5.85 -20.36 -5.53
N GLU A 192 -7.15 -20.18 -5.31
CA GLU A 192 -8.06 -19.57 -6.28
C GLU A 192 -7.71 -18.10 -6.52
N ILE A 193 -7.49 -17.31 -5.46
CA ILE A 193 -7.13 -15.89 -5.60
C ILE A 193 -5.72 -15.73 -6.17
N VAL A 194 -4.80 -16.63 -5.82
CA VAL A 194 -3.46 -16.65 -6.42
C VAL A 194 -3.58 -16.87 -7.92
N LYS A 195 -4.29 -17.92 -8.35
CA LYS A 195 -4.54 -18.19 -9.76
C LYS A 195 -5.19 -16.98 -10.45
N PHE A 196 -6.22 -16.39 -9.85
CA PHE A 196 -6.88 -15.21 -10.41
C PHE A 196 -5.91 -14.05 -10.65
N THR A 197 -5.13 -13.67 -9.63
CA THR A 197 -4.15 -12.58 -9.78
C THR A 197 -3.02 -12.90 -10.75
N HIS A 198 -2.72 -14.18 -10.99
CA HIS A 198 -1.72 -14.60 -12.00
C HIS A 198 -2.25 -14.50 -13.42
N GLU A 199 -3.56 -14.59 -13.61
CA GLU A 199 -4.19 -14.47 -14.91
C GLU A 199 -4.37 -13.02 -15.37
N GLN A 200 -4.24 -12.06 -14.45
CA GLN A 200 -4.38 -10.63 -14.76
C GLN A 200 -3.17 -10.09 -15.53
N LEU A 201 -3.45 -9.15 -16.44
CA LEU A 201 -2.48 -8.52 -17.31
C LEU A 201 -1.28 -7.91 -16.56
N PRO A 202 -1.45 -7.17 -15.45
CA PRO A 202 -0.31 -6.57 -14.74
C PRO A 202 0.72 -7.62 -14.27
N TYR A 203 0.25 -8.80 -13.84
CA TYR A 203 1.13 -9.88 -13.39
C TYR A 203 1.82 -10.61 -14.55
N LYS A 204 1.11 -10.80 -15.67
CA LYS A 204 1.62 -11.50 -16.86
C LYS A 204 2.72 -10.74 -17.59
N ILE A 205 2.62 -9.41 -17.62
CA ILE A 205 3.57 -8.57 -18.35
C ILE A 205 4.86 -8.35 -17.55
N CYS A 206 4.76 -8.17 -16.24
CA CYS A 206 5.91 -7.83 -15.41
C CYS A 206 6.81 -9.04 -15.12
N ARG A 207 8.12 -8.79 -15.08
CA ARG A 207 9.16 -9.78 -14.71
C ARG A 207 9.20 -10.01 -13.21
N ASP A 208 9.85 -11.11 -12.79
CA ASP A 208 10.01 -11.39 -11.35
C ASP A 208 10.76 -10.27 -10.62
N GLY A 209 10.20 -9.83 -9.50
CA GLY A 209 10.71 -8.72 -8.68
C GLY A 209 10.40 -7.31 -9.23
N GLU A 210 9.90 -7.20 -10.45
CA GLU A 210 9.60 -5.92 -11.10
C GLU A 210 8.42 -5.22 -10.41
N VAL A 211 8.49 -3.89 -10.36
CA VAL A 211 7.38 -3.05 -9.90
C VAL A 211 6.28 -3.09 -10.96
N ILE A 212 5.06 -3.38 -10.53
CA ILE A 212 3.89 -3.45 -11.39
C ILE A 212 3.29 -2.04 -11.52
N PRO A 213 3.28 -1.45 -12.72
CA PRO A 213 2.58 -0.18 -12.96
C PRO A 213 1.07 -0.37 -12.77
N TYR A 214 0.42 0.56 -12.09
CA TYR A 214 -1.03 0.51 -11.88
C TYR A 214 -1.79 0.58 -13.20
N GLU A 215 -1.30 1.37 -14.14
CA GLU A 215 -1.91 1.66 -15.43
C GLU A 215 -2.23 0.38 -16.22
N LEU A 216 -1.45 -0.69 -16.02
CA LEU A 216 -1.68 -1.97 -16.69
C LEU A 216 -3.06 -2.56 -16.37
N ILE A 217 -3.65 -2.26 -15.22
CA ILE A 217 -4.99 -2.77 -14.88
C ILE A 217 -6.08 -2.16 -15.75
N THR A 218 -5.86 -0.96 -16.31
CA THR A 218 -6.87 -0.28 -17.14
C THR A 218 -7.14 -1.02 -18.45
N GLN A 219 -6.25 -1.94 -18.83
CA GLN A 219 -6.37 -2.80 -20.01
C GLN A 219 -6.96 -4.18 -19.66
N GLN A 220 -7.35 -4.42 -18.41
CA GLN A 220 -7.97 -5.66 -17.96
C GLN A 220 -9.47 -5.64 -18.24
N ASP A 221 -10.01 -6.76 -18.71
CA ASP A 221 -11.46 -6.95 -18.81
C ASP A 221 -12.16 -6.69 -17.46
N PRO A 222 -13.28 -5.95 -17.41
CA PRO A 222 -13.93 -5.54 -16.16
C PRO A 222 -14.25 -6.70 -15.20
N GLU A 223 -14.62 -7.86 -15.74
CA GLU A 223 -14.97 -9.06 -14.97
C GLU A 223 -13.77 -9.71 -14.26
N TYR A 224 -12.55 -9.33 -14.65
CA TYR A 224 -11.29 -9.86 -14.16
C TYR A 224 -10.49 -8.84 -13.32
N VAL A 225 -11.09 -7.72 -12.91
CA VAL A 225 -10.41 -6.74 -12.05
C VAL A 225 -10.30 -7.23 -10.60
N TYR A 226 -11.36 -7.83 -10.05
CA TYR A 226 -11.40 -8.44 -8.72
C TYR A 226 -12.54 -9.45 -8.61
#